data_AF-A0A382DW41-F1
#
_entry.id   AF-A0A382DW41-F1
#
_cell.length_a   1.000
_cell.length_b   1.000
_cell.length_c   1.000
_cell.angle_alpha   90.00
_cell.angle_beta   90.00
_cell.angle_gamma   90.00
#
_symmetry.space_group_name_H-M   'P 1'
#
loop_
_entity.id
_entity.type
_entity.pdbx_description
1 polymer ?
#
loop_
_entity_poly.entity_id
_entity_poly.type
_entity_poly.pdbx_seq_one_letter_code
_entity_poly.pdbx_strand_id
1 'polypeptide(L)'
;EKVDISFVNIAHIENGRVATSEEVIKQLAKALDYDVDKLLAAADSVNEDIKNIIKRLPTAVPDFLRTAKNLTEDEWKDLTEQIKNRKKK
;
A
#
# COMPACT_ATOMS: atom_id res chain seq x y z
N GLU A 1 -10.28 -11.60 20.95
CA GLU A 1 -10.13 -10.27 20.34
C GLU A 1 -9.40 -10.43 19.01
N LYS A 2 -9.83 -9.76 17.91
CA LYS A 2 -9.24 -9.96 16.57
C LYS A 2 -8.10 -8.98 16.24
N VAL A 3 -7.96 -7.92 17.02
CA VAL A 3 -7.02 -6.80 16.84
C VAL A 3 -6.67 -6.28 18.23
N ASP A 4 -5.38 -6.03 18.49
CA ASP A 4 -4.88 -5.60 19.82
C ASP A 4 -5.08 -4.08 20.02
N ILE A 5 -6.31 -3.60 19.81
CA ILE A 5 -6.66 -2.18 19.79
C ILE A 5 -8.04 -1.99 20.42
N SER A 6 -8.17 -0.98 21.29
CA SER A 6 -9.45 -0.65 21.90
C SER A 6 -10.45 -0.13 20.87
N PHE A 7 -11.74 -0.46 21.08
CA PHE A 7 -12.84 0.04 20.26
C PHE A 7 -12.84 1.58 20.13
N VAL A 8 -12.47 2.30 21.20
CA VAL A 8 -12.37 3.76 21.20
C VAL A 8 -11.28 4.25 20.25
N ASN A 9 -10.14 3.56 20.19
CA ASN A 9 -9.08 3.91 19.24
C ASN A 9 -9.52 3.62 17.80
N ILE A 10 -10.22 2.51 17.55
CA ILE A 10 -10.77 2.22 16.22
C ILE A 10 -11.71 3.35 15.78
N ALA A 11 -12.63 3.79 16.65
CA ALA A 11 -13.53 4.90 16.36
C ALA A 11 -12.77 6.21 16.08
N HIS A 12 -11.69 6.50 16.81
CA HIS A 12 -10.87 7.68 16.53
C HIS A 12 -10.14 7.60 15.18
N ILE A 13 -9.68 6.41 14.79
CA ILE A 13 -9.05 6.16 13.49
C ILE A 13 -10.08 6.35 12.37
N GLU A 14 -11.28 5.77 12.49
CA GLU A 14 -12.36 5.90 11.51
C GLU A 14 -12.80 7.36 11.31
N ASN A 15 -12.78 8.17 12.37
CA ASN A 15 -13.11 9.58 12.33
C ASN A 15 -11.93 10.49 11.92
N GLY A 16 -10.78 9.92 11.55
CA GLY A 16 -9.59 10.68 11.15
C GLY A 16 -8.97 11.52 12.27
N ARG A 17 -9.33 11.25 13.53
CA ARG A 17 -8.84 12.01 14.70
C ARG A 17 -7.45 11.59 15.13
N VAL A 18 -7.08 10.33 14.84
CA VAL A 18 -5.78 9.74 15.21
C VAL A 18 -5.24 8.96 14.03
N ALA A 19 -4.01 9.29 13.60
CA ALA A 19 -3.23 8.45 12.70
C ALA A 19 -2.66 7.26 13.49
N THR A 20 -2.65 6.08 12.88
CA THR A 20 -2.21 4.84 13.53
C THR A 20 -1.00 4.23 12.81
N SER A 21 -0.32 3.31 13.49
CA SER A 21 0.86 2.62 12.97
C SER A 21 0.52 1.66 11.82
N GLU A 22 1.47 1.42 10.93
CA GLU A 22 1.33 0.45 9.83
C GLU A 22 1.00 -0.96 10.33
N GLU A 23 1.55 -1.37 11.48
CA GLU A 23 1.24 -2.64 12.13
C GLU A 23 -0.23 -2.78 12.50
N VAL A 24 -0.83 -1.72 13.04
CA VAL A 24 -2.25 -1.67 13.37
C VAL A 24 -3.11 -1.76 12.11
N ILE A 25 -2.73 -1.04 11.05
CA ILE A 25 -3.43 -1.10 9.76
C ILE A 25 -3.39 -2.52 9.18
N LYS A 26 -2.24 -3.20 9.26
CA LYS A 26 -2.08 -4.60 8.86
C LYS A 26 -2.98 -5.54 9.66
N GLN A 27 -3.07 -5.35 10.98
CA GLN A 27 -3.96 -6.15 11.82
C GLN A 27 -5.44 -5.91 11.50
N LEU A 28 -5.84 -4.64 11.28
CA LEU A 28 -7.20 -4.28 10.88
C LEU A 28 -7.56 -4.88 9.51
N ALA A 29 -6.68 -4.77 8.51
CA ALA A 29 -6.85 -5.37 7.19
C ALA A 29 -7.10 -6.88 7.29
N LYS A 30 -6.28 -7.58 8.09
CA LYS A 30 -6.44 -9.02 8.32
C LYS A 30 -7.74 -9.36 9.06
N ALA A 31 -8.13 -8.57 10.06
CA ALA A 31 -9.36 -8.80 10.82
C ALA A 31 -10.63 -8.59 9.98
N LEU A 32 -10.56 -7.67 9.01
CA LEU A 32 -11.64 -7.31 8.09
C LEU A 32 -11.63 -8.08 6.77
N ASP A 33 -10.64 -8.96 6.55
CA ASP A 33 -10.39 -9.63 5.26
C ASP A 33 -10.33 -8.64 4.08
N TYR A 34 -9.64 -7.52 4.30
CA TYR A 34 -9.54 -6.41 3.37
C TYR A 34 -8.11 -6.20 2.89
N ASP A 35 -7.97 -5.57 1.71
CA ASP A 35 -6.68 -5.29 1.10
C ASP A 35 -5.87 -4.27 1.93
N VAL A 36 -4.68 -4.69 2.36
CA VAL A 36 -3.81 -3.89 3.21
C VAL A 36 -3.26 -2.65 2.50
N ASP A 37 -2.95 -2.76 1.21
CA ASP A 37 -2.40 -1.65 0.43
C ASP A 37 -3.46 -0.57 0.22
N LYS A 38 -4.72 -0.97 0.02
CA LYS A 38 -5.86 -0.03 -0.03
C LYS A 38 -6.08 0.68 1.31
N LEU A 39 -5.99 -0.03 2.44
CA LEU A 39 -6.15 0.60 3.76
C LEU A 39 -4.98 1.52 4.09
N LEU A 40 -3.75 1.15 3.72
CA LEU A 40 -2.59 2.03 3.88
C LEU A 40 -2.73 3.28 3.02
N ALA A 41 -3.18 3.14 1.77
CA ALA A 41 -3.42 4.28 0.89
C ALA A 41 -4.49 5.23 1.45
N ALA A 42 -5.55 4.68 2.05
CA ALA A 42 -6.56 5.48 2.75
C ALA A 42 -6.02 6.21 3.99
N ALA A 43 -4.89 5.74 4.55
CA ALA A 43 -4.17 6.36 5.65
C ALA A 43 -2.94 7.17 5.18
N ASP A 44 -2.89 7.61 3.91
CA ASP A 44 -1.78 8.36 3.30
C ASP A 44 -0.41 7.66 3.45
N SER A 45 -0.42 6.33 3.47
CA SER A 45 0.78 5.50 3.65
C SER A 45 0.87 4.42 2.58
N VAL A 46 2.06 3.83 2.46
CA VAL A 46 2.34 2.68 1.59
C VAL A 46 3.12 1.64 2.38
N ASN A 47 3.03 0.38 1.99
CA ASN A 47 3.70 -0.71 2.70
C ASN A 47 5.23 -0.51 2.78
N GLU A 48 5.83 -0.92 3.90
CA GLU A 48 7.26 -0.82 4.11
C GLU A 48 8.10 -1.51 3.03
N ASP A 49 7.62 -2.60 2.42
CA ASP A 49 8.36 -3.24 1.32
C ASP A 49 8.50 -2.30 0.11
N ILE A 50 7.44 -1.57 -0.25
CA ILE A 50 7.45 -0.56 -1.32
C ILE A 50 8.40 0.58 -0.97
N LYS A 51 8.35 1.07 0.28
CA LYS A 51 9.29 2.08 0.78
C LYS A 51 10.74 1.58 0.64
N ASN A 52 10.99 0.32 0.96
CA ASN A 52 12.32 -0.29 0.86
C ASN A 52 12.78 -0.47 -0.59
N ILE A 53 11.89 -0.82 -1.53
CA ILE A 53 12.20 -0.90 -2.96
C ILE A 53 12.62 0.49 -3.49
N ILE A 54 11.88 1.54 -3.13
CA ILE A 54 12.22 2.92 -3.49
C ILE A 54 13.59 3.30 -2.92
N LYS A 55 13.87 2.98 -1.64
CA LYS A 55 15.16 3.27 -1.00
C LYS A 55 16.33 2.50 -1.62
N ARG A 56 16.12 1.27 -2.08
CA ARG A 56 17.17 0.45 -2.72
C ARG A 56 17.53 0.96 -4.12
N LEU A 57 16.57 1.50 -4.85
CA LEU A 57 16.73 2.01 -6.21
C LEU A 57 16.24 3.47 -6.30
N PRO A 58 16.92 4.41 -5.61
CA PRO A 58 16.42 5.77 -5.39
C PRO A 58 16.31 6.62 -6.66
N THR A 59 16.93 6.18 -7.76
CA THR A 59 16.84 6.85 -9.07
C THR A 59 15.85 6.13 -9.98
N ALA A 60 16.09 4.84 -10.25
CA ALA A 60 15.33 4.09 -11.26
C ALA A 60 13.85 3.89 -10.89
N VAL A 61 13.54 3.57 -9.63
CA VAL A 61 12.15 3.31 -9.22
C VAL A 61 11.32 4.60 -9.20
N PRO A 62 11.77 5.71 -8.59
CA PRO A 62 11.04 6.97 -8.66
C PRO A 62 10.89 7.53 -10.08
N ASP A 63 11.90 7.39 -10.93
CA ASP A 63 11.83 7.83 -12.33
C ASP A 63 10.79 7.04 -13.13
N PHE A 64 10.74 5.71 -12.93
CA PHE A 64 9.71 4.85 -13.50
C PHE A 64 8.30 5.26 -13.04
N LEU A 65 8.08 5.44 -11.73
CA LEU A 65 6.78 5.84 -11.19
C LEU A 65 6.34 7.22 -11.72
N ARG A 66 7.26 8.19 -11.83
CA ARG A 66 6.96 9.51 -12.40
C ARG A 66 6.65 9.48 -13.88
N THR A 67 7.29 8.59 -14.64
CA THR A 67 7.04 8.42 -16.08
C THR A 67 5.68 7.78 -16.33
N ALA A 68 5.34 6.78 -15.53
CA ALA A 68 4.09 6.03 -15.65
C ALA A 68 2.88 6.75 -15.00
N LYS A 69 3.06 7.91 -14.36
CA LYS A 69 1.99 8.66 -13.65
C LYS A 69 0.78 9.02 -14.51
N ASN A 70 0.96 9.12 -15.82
CA ASN A 70 -0.10 9.51 -16.77
C ASN A 70 -0.83 8.30 -17.37
N LEU A 71 -0.41 7.07 -17.03
CA LEU A 71 -1.06 5.85 -17.48
C LEU A 71 -2.36 5.62 -16.72
N THR A 72 -3.35 5.08 -17.43
CA THR A 72 -4.60 4.59 -16.85
C THR A 72 -4.38 3.30 -16.07
N GLU A 73 -5.34 2.93 -15.20
CA GLU A 73 -5.24 1.68 -14.42
C GLU A 73 -5.08 0.43 -15.32
N ASP A 74 -5.74 0.43 -16.48
CA ASP A 74 -5.67 -0.68 -17.44
C ASP A 74 -4.27 -0.78 -18.08
N GLU A 75 -3.68 0.36 -18.46
CA GLU A 75 -2.31 0.43 -18.97
C GLU A 75 -1.28 0.01 -17.90
N TRP A 76 -1.51 0.36 -16.62
CA TRP A 76 -0.69 -0.13 -15.51
C TRP A 76 -0.75 -1.65 -15.34
N LYS A 77 -1.94 -2.24 -15.48
CA LYS A 77 -2.14 -3.70 -15.44
C LYS A 77 -1.42 -4.38 -16.60
N ASP A 78 -1.61 -3.89 -17.82
CA ASP A 78 -0.95 -4.41 -19.02
C ASP A 78 0.58 -4.36 -18.89
N LEU A 79 1.13 -3.19 -18.50
CA LEU A 79 2.56 -3.03 -18.26
C LEU A 79 3.09 -4.02 -17.21
N THR A 80 2.31 -4.24 -16.14
CA THR A 80 2.66 -5.20 -15.09
C THR A 80 2.69 -6.63 -15.64
N GLU A 81 1.74 -7.01 -16.49
CA GLU A 81 1.72 -8.33 -17.15
C GLU A 81 2.91 -8.51 -18.09
N GLN A 82 3.25 -7.49 -18.89
CA GLN A 82 4.42 -7.52 -19.76
C GLN A 82 5.72 -7.77 -18.98
N ILE A 83 5.90 -7.11 -17.82
CA ILE A 83 7.07 -7.29 -16.95
C ILE A 83 7.09 -8.72 -16.35
N LYS A 84 5.94 -9.23 -15.88
CA LYS A 84 5.81 -10.60 -15.37
C LYS A 84 6.19 -11.63 -16.43
N ASN A 85 5.78 -11.42 -17.67
CA ASN A 85 6.07 -12.32 -18.79
C ASN A 85 7.53 -12.28 -19.22
N ARG A 86 8.22 -11.13 -19.12
CA ARG A 86 9.67 -11.05 -19.35
C ARG A 86 10.50 -11.85 -18.36
N LYS A 87 10.07 -11.93 -17.09
CA LYS A 87 10.76 -12.73 -16.05
C LYS A 87 10.57 -14.24 -16.20
N LYS A 88 9.59 -14.68 -16.99
CA LYS A 88 9.30 -16.11 -17.25
C LYS A 88 10.08 -16.68 -18.45
N LYS A 89 10.78 -15.85 -19.21
CA LYS A 89 11.69 -16.22 -20.29
C LYS A 89 13.13 -16.10 -19.82
#